data_AF-A0AA36IX17-F1
#
_entry.id   AF-A0AA36IX17-F1
#
_cell.length_a   1.000
_cell.length_b   1.000
_cell.length_c   1.000
_cell.angle_alpha   90.00
_cell.angle_beta   90.00
_cell.angle_gamma   90.00
#
_symmetry.space_group_name_H-M   'P 1'
#
loop_
_entity.id
_entity.type
_entity.pdbx_description
1 polymer ?
#
loop_
_entity_poly.entity_id
_entity_poly.type
_entity_poly.pdbx_seq_one_letter_code
_entity_poly.pdbx_strand_id
1 'polypeptide(L)'
;MHAAVVDSGARKVTSQVFLTEAKEPAWALMAQAVQLYLGQGDPRHPAGTAHRRWRLLKSFYRPADRADEPERATYQRHAEQMHEMMGPDLHEQVKVEVLVDLLEVIRLDAHTVREPSQSSQKRHGLGLFYWLHLANHSCWPNAFFQSSRNEQAG
;
A
#
# COMPACT_ATOMS: atom_id res chain seq x y z
N MET A 1 0.67 8.15 -14.27
CA MET A 1 1.37 7.89 -12.99
C MET A 1 0.86 8.91 -11.96
N HIS A 2 0.40 8.48 -10.78
CA HIS A 2 -0.18 9.38 -9.77
C HIS A 2 0.79 9.54 -8.61
N ALA A 3 1.13 10.77 -8.22
CA ALA A 3 2.00 11.04 -7.08
C ALA A 3 1.19 11.73 -5.97
N ALA A 4 1.43 11.39 -4.71
CA ALA A 4 1.06 12.26 -3.60
C ALA A 4 2.06 13.43 -3.56
N VAL A 5 1.54 14.65 -3.59
CA VAL A 5 2.24 15.93 -3.56
C VAL A 5 1.95 16.59 -2.22
N VAL A 6 3.00 17.00 -1.53
CA VAL A 6 2.92 17.87 -0.35
C VAL A 6 3.11 19.29 -0.85
N ASP A 7 2.06 20.12 -0.76
CA ASP A 7 2.18 21.53 -1.15
C ASP A 7 2.56 22.37 0.07
N SER A 8 3.86 22.58 0.24
CA SER A 8 4.44 23.56 1.15
C SER A 8 5.52 24.34 0.41
N GLY A 9 5.22 24.87 -0.78
CA GLY A 9 6.17 25.70 -1.54
C GLY A 9 7.51 25.04 -1.92
N ALA A 10 7.65 23.73 -1.74
CA ALA A 10 8.93 23.01 -1.77
C ALA A 10 8.81 21.69 -2.54
N ARG A 11 9.71 21.48 -3.50
CA ARG A 11 10.12 20.20 -4.15
C ARG A 11 9.04 19.10 -4.26
N LYS A 12 8.63 18.80 -5.50
CA LYS A 12 7.85 17.59 -5.82
C LYS A 12 8.62 16.33 -5.40
N VAL A 13 8.17 15.64 -4.34
CA VAL A 13 8.72 14.35 -3.92
C VAL A 13 7.68 13.26 -4.15
N THR A 14 7.99 12.30 -5.04
CA THR A 14 7.14 11.13 -5.27
C THR A 14 7.32 10.13 -4.13
N SER A 15 6.26 9.89 -3.36
CA SER A 15 6.29 9.07 -2.13
C SER A 15 5.59 7.70 -2.26
N GLN A 16 5.02 7.42 -3.43
CA GLN A 16 4.15 6.27 -3.67
C GLN A 16 4.94 4.96 -3.63
N VAL A 17 4.50 4.03 -2.78
CA VAL A 17 4.94 2.63 -2.79
C VAL A 17 3.99 1.81 -3.67
N PHE A 18 2.68 2.00 -3.52
CA PHE A 18 1.64 1.37 -4.34
C PHE A 18 0.45 2.32 -4.60
N LEU A 19 -0.25 2.12 -5.72
CA LEU A 19 -1.57 2.69 -5.98
C LEU A 19 -2.36 1.74 -6.87
N THR A 20 -3.64 1.59 -6.58
CA THR A 20 -4.56 0.85 -7.43
C THR A 20 -5.93 1.53 -7.46
N GLU A 21 -6.56 1.49 -8.63
CA GLU A 21 -7.97 1.87 -8.87
C GLU A 21 -8.83 0.64 -9.16
N ALA A 22 -8.35 -0.56 -8.81
CA ALA A 22 -9.09 -1.80 -8.99
C ALA A 22 -10.41 -1.77 -8.22
N LYS A 23 -11.41 -2.54 -8.70
CA LYS A 23 -12.69 -2.75 -7.99
C LYS A 23 -12.49 -3.24 -6.56
N GLU A 24 -11.42 -4.02 -6.38
CA GLU A 24 -11.00 -4.61 -5.12
C GLU A 24 -9.60 -4.11 -4.74
N PRO A 25 -9.50 -2.88 -4.21
CA PRO A 25 -8.22 -2.19 -4.14
C PRO A 25 -7.31 -2.74 -3.05
N ALA A 26 -7.83 -3.22 -1.91
CA ALA A 26 -7.02 -3.88 -0.88
C ALA A 26 -6.38 -5.17 -1.41
N TRP A 27 -7.14 -5.98 -2.16
CA TRP A 27 -6.65 -7.19 -2.81
C TRP A 27 -5.58 -6.90 -3.86
N ALA A 28 -5.77 -5.84 -4.65
CA ALA A 28 -4.77 -5.41 -5.63
C ALA A 28 -3.47 -4.88 -4.98
N LEU A 29 -3.54 -4.25 -3.80
CA LEU A 29 -2.34 -3.87 -3.03
C LEU A 29 -1.61 -5.11 -2.50
N MET A 30 -2.37 -6.07 -1.98
CA MET A 30 -1.84 -7.33 -1.47
C MET A 30 -1.09 -8.13 -2.55
N ALA A 31 -1.70 -8.29 -3.73
CA ALA A 31 -1.06 -8.98 -4.86
C ALA A 31 0.26 -8.30 -5.27
N GLN A 32 0.29 -6.97 -5.33
CA GLN A 32 1.51 -6.21 -5.62
C GLN A 32 2.58 -6.39 -4.54
N ALA A 33 2.19 -6.44 -3.26
CA ALA A 33 3.12 -6.68 -2.16
C ALA A 33 3.71 -8.10 -2.18
N VAL A 34 2.91 -9.12 -2.50
CA VAL A 34 3.38 -10.50 -2.68
C VAL A 34 4.37 -10.60 -3.83
N GLN A 35 4.12 -9.95 -4.96
CA GLN A 35 5.08 -9.90 -6.08
C GLN A 35 6.43 -9.32 -5.64
N LEU A 36 6.42 -8.22 -4.88
CA LEU A 36 7.65 -7.64 -4.34
C LEU A 36 8.38 -8.58 -3.36
N TYR A 37 7.63 -9.28 -2.50
CA TYR A 37 8.16 -10.26 -1.56
C TYR A 37 8.88 -11.40 -2.30
N LEU A 38 8.29 -11.88 -3.40
CA LEU A 38 8.88 -12.89 -4.29
C LEU A 38 10.05 -12.36 -5.14
N GLY A 39 10.43 -11.09 -4.99
CA GLY A 39 11.46 -10.45 -5.80
C GLY A 39 11.04 -10.19 -7.25
N GLN A 40 9.76 -10.38 -7.57
CA GLN A 40 9.20 -10.10 -8.88
C GLN A 40 9.02 -8.58 -8.99
N GLY A 41 9.78 -7.96 -9.90
CA GLY A 41 9.61 -6.55 -10.22
C GLY A 41 8.33 -6.33 -11.01
N ASP A 42 7.68 -5.19 -10.77
CA ASP A 42 6.68 -4.68 -11.72
C ASP A 42 7.40 -4.45 -13.07
N PRO A 43 6.95 -5.04 -14.19
CA PRO A 43 7.58 -4.83 -15.50
C PRO A 43 7.61 -3.36 -15.94
N ARG A 44 6.81 -2.49 -15.31
CA ARG A 44 6.82 -1.02 -15.53
C ARG A 44 7.92 -0.29 -14.75
N HIS A 45 8.68 -0.99 -13.90
CA HIS A 45 9.75 -0.44 -13.08
C HIS A 45 11.01 -1.32 -13.10
N PRO A 46 12.19 -0.80 -13.48
CA PRO A 46 13.37 -1.61 -13.73
C PRO A 46 13.86 -2.41 -12.50
N ALA A 47 14.50 -3.54 -12.76
CA ALA A 47 15.11 -4.42 -11.76
C ALA A 47 16.09 -3.63 -10.87
N GLY A 48 15.92 -3.74 -9.55
CA GLY A 48 16.53 -2.86 -8.53
C GLY A 48 15.48 -2.04 -7.75
N THR A 49 14.29 -1.84 -8.32
CA THR A 49 13.18 -1.17 -7.64
C THR A 49 12.41 -2.07 -6.68
N ALA A 50 12.33 -3.38 -6.95
CA ALA A 50 11.53 -4.32 -6.14
C ALA A 50 12.05 -4.45 -4.70
N HIS A 51 13.35 -4.73 -4.54
CA HIS A 51 13.98 -4.82 -3.21
C HIS A 51 13.90 -3.49 -2.44
N ARG A 52 14.08 -2.35 -3.14
CA ARG A 52 13.92 -1.03 -2.53
C ARG A 52 12.49 -0.81 -2.04
N ARG A 53 11.48 -1.12 -2.86
CA ARG A 53 10.06 -0.99 -2.50
C ARG A 53 9.66 -1.93 -1.37
N TRP A 54 10.19 -3.16 -1.38
CA TRP A 54 10.00 -4.10 -0.27
C TRP A 54 10.59 -3.57 1.04
N ARG A 55 11.80 -2.98 1.02
CA ARG A 55 12.37 -2.30 2.19
C ARG A 55 11.49 -1.16 2.69
N LEU A 56 10.93 -0.35 1.79
CA LEU A 56 9.99 0.72 2.16
C LEU A 56 8.70 0.16 2.76
N LEU A 57 8.20 -0.97 2.25
CA LEU A 57 7.04 -1.65 2.83
C LEU A 57 7.33 -2.19 4.25
N LYS A 58 8.56 -2.68 4.46
CA LYS A 58 9.05 -3.11 5.76
C LYS A 58 9.25 -1.99 6.78
N SER A 59 9.25 -0.72 6.37
CA SER A 59 9.34 0.41 7.30
C SER A 59 8.00 1.00 7.76
N PHE A 60 6.87 0.52 7.23
CA PHE A 60 5.55 0.94 7.71
C PHE A 60 5.30 0.50 9.15
N TYR A 61 4.35 1.18 9.80
CA TYR A 61 4.10 1.03 11.23
C TYR A 61 3.61 -0.38 11.58
N ARG A 62 4.25 -0.95 12.61
CA ARG A 62 3.86 -2.20 13.26
C ARG A 62 3.86 -1.92 14.78
N PRO A 63 2.69 -1.89 15.45
CA PRO A 63 2.61 -1.96 16.90
C PRO A 63 3.47 -3.14 17.41
N ALA A 64 4.29 -2.85 18.42
CA ALA A 64 5.24 -3.82 18.97
C ALA A 64 4.55 -4.91 19.82
N ASP A 65 3.37 -4.62 20.40
CA ASP A 65 2.71 -5.44 21.42
C ASP A 65 1.48 -6.19 20.88
N ARG A 66 1.63 -6.85 19.73
CA ARG A 66 0.51 -7.43 18.93
C ARG A 66 0.06 -8.85 19.31
N ALA A 67 0.59 -9.48 20.36
CA ALA A 67 0.29 -10.90 20.61
C ALA A 67 -1.19 -11.14 20.97
N ASP A 68 -1.87 -10.15 21.55
CA ASP A 68 -3.17 -10.34 22.22
C ASP A 68 -4.33 -9.52 21.62
N GLU A 69 -4.15 -8.88 20.45
CA GLU A 69 -5.24 -8.11 19.84
C GLU A 69 -6.29 -9.02 19.16
N PRO A 70 -7.59 -8.87 19.47
CA PRO A 70 -8.67 -9.68 18.87
C PRO A 70 -8.70 -9.64 17.33
N GLU A 71 -8.29 -8.51 16.76
CA GLU A 71 -8.26 -8.30 15.30
C GLU A 71 -7.20 -9.15 14.62
N ARG A 72 -6.12 -9.52 15.32
CA ARG A 72 -5.05 -10.36 14.77
C ARG A 72 -5.54 -11.75 14.40
N ALA A 73 -6.44 -12.33 15.21
CA ALA A 73 -7.07 -13.61 14.88
C ALA A 73 -7.93 -13.51 13.59
N THR A 74 -8.49 -12.33 13.31
CA THR A 74 -9.24 -12.08 12.06
C THR A 74 -8.29 -11.97 10.86
N TYR A 75 -7.18 -11.24 11.00
CA TYR A 75 -6.15 -11.17 9.95
C TYR A 75 -5.52 -12.54 9.68
N GLN A 76 -5.26 -13.33 10.73
CA GLN A 76 -4.77 -14.70 10.63
C GLN A 76 -5.71 -15.56 9.78
N ARG A 77 -7.01 -15.58 10.10
CA ARG A 77 -7.99 -16.36 9.35
C ARG A 77 -8.08 -15.94 7.89
N HIS A 78 -8.08 -14.64 7.61
CA HIS A 78 -8.08 -14.15 6.23
C HIS A 78 -6.79 -14.52 5.50
N ALA A 79 -5.64 -14.44 6.16
CA ALA A 79 -4.35 -14.82 5.60
C ALA A 79 -4.29 -16.33 5.29
N GLU A 80 -4.87 -17.18 6.12
CA GLU A 80 -5.00 -18.63 5.89
C GLU A 80 -5.88 -18.90 4.67
N GLN A 81 -7.07 -18.31 4.59
CA GLN A 81 -7.96 -18.44 3.43
C GLN A 81 -7.30 -17.97 2.13
N MET A 82 -6.60 -16.84 2.21
CA MET A 82 -5.82 -16.32 1.10
C MET A 82 -4.75 -17.29 0.67
N HIS A 83 -3.97 -17.80 1.63
CA HIS A 83 -2.90 -18.74 1.41
C HIS A 83 -3.48 -19.94 0.69
N GLU A 84 -4.49 -20.63 1.26
CA GLU A 84 -5.19 -21.77 0.66
C GLU A 84 -5.64 -21.58 -0.79
N MET A 85 -6.05 -20.36 -1.17
CA MET A 85 -6.47 -20.04 -2.54
C MET A 85 -5.33 -19.77 -3.53
N MET A 86 -4.08 -19.63 -3.07
CA MET A 86 -2.93 -19.46 -3.94
C MET A 86 -2.61 -20.73 -4.72
N GLY A 87 -2.00 -20.58 -5.90
CA GLY A 87 -1.48 -21.72 -6.65
C GLY A 87 -0.39 -22.47 -5.85
N PRO A 88 -0.18 -23.77 -6.11
CA PRO A 88 0.78 -24.60 -5.37
C PRO A 88 2.19 -24.00 -5.30
N ASP A 89 2.65 -23.41 -6.40
CA ASP A 89 3.97 -22.76 -6.48
C ASP A 89 4.12 -21.59 -5.50
N LEU A 90 3.03 -20.88 -5.21
CA LEU A 90 3.01 -19.72 -4.31
C LEU A 90 2.87 -20.15 -2.84
N HIS A 91 2.18 -21.26 -2.55
CA HIS A 91 2.04 -21.82 -1.20
C HIS A 91 3.39 -22.06 -0.52
N GLU A 92 4.34 -22.62 -1.27
CA GLU A 92 5.67 -22.97 -0.75
C GLU A 92 6.56 -21.74 -0.50
N GLN A 93 6.30 -20.66 -1.25
CA GLN A 93 7.14 -19.47 -1.23
C GLN A 93 6.64 -18.40 -0.25
N VAL A 94 5.33 -18.25 -0.13
CA VAL A 94 4.68 -17.22 0.68
C VAL A 94 4.16 -17.83 1.97
N LYS A 95 4.67 -17.37 3.11
CA LYS A 95 4.17 -17.83 4.41
C LYS A 95 2.95 -17.03 4.86
N VAL A 96 2.05 -17.67 5.61
CA VAL A 96 0.84 -17.02 6.16
C VAL A 96 1.19 -15.79 6.99
N GLU A 97 2.28 -15.81 7.77
CA GLU A 97 2.70 -14.69 8.60
C GLU A 97 3.07 -13.44 7.78
N VAL A 98 3.56 -13.64 6.55
CA VAL A 98 3.82 -12.55 5.61
C VAL A 98 2.50 -11.90 5.19
N LEU A 99 1.47 -12.71 4.93
CA LEU A 99 0.15 -12.20 4.54
C LEU A 99 -0.53 -11.45 5.69
N VAL A 100 -0.40 -11.95 6.93
CA VAL A 100 -0.87 -11.24 8.13
C VAL A 100 -0.21 -9.87 8.25
N ASP A 101 1.14 -9.82 8.17
CA ASP A 101 1.88 -8.56 8.24
C ASP A 101 1.42 -7.56 7.16
N LEU A 102 1.20 -8.05 5.94
CA LEU A 102 0.74 -7.22 4.83
C LEU A 102 -0.69 -6.72 5.01
N LEU A 103 -1.61 -7.54 5.54
CA LEU A 103 -2.98 -7.13 5.85
C LEU A 103 -2.98 -6.02 6.91
N GLU A 104 -2.14 -6.17 7.92
CA GLU A 104 -1.97 -5.19 8.99
C GLU A 104 -1.44 -3.84 8.46
N VAL A 105 -0.40 -3.87 7.61
CA VAL A 105 0.13 -2.65 6.97
C VAL A 105 -0.93 -1.99 6.08
N ILE A 106 -1.64 -2.76 5.25
CA ILE A 106 -2.70 -2.20 4.40
C ILE A 106 -3.80 -1.57 5.27
N ARG A 107 -4.17 -2.21 6.38
CA ARG A 107 -5.22 -1.69 7.26
C ARG A 107 -4.85 -0.37 7.92
N LEU A 108 -3.61 -0.24 8.38
CA LEU A 108 -3.15 0.90 9.18
C LEU A 108 -2.68 2.07 8.31
N ASP A 109 -2.05 1.78 7.17
CA ASP A 109 -1.29 2.78 6.43
C ASP A 109 -1.82 3.04 5.01
N ALA A 110 -2.81 2.28 4.54
CA ALA A 110 -3.37 2.55 3.22
C ALA A 110 -4.30 3.78 3.25
N HIS A 111 -4.12 4.65 2.26
CA HIS A 111 -4.89 5.87 2.12
C HIS A 111 -5.81 5.80 0.90
N THR A 112 -7.06 6.22 1.07
CA THR A 112 -7.97 6.44 -0.06
C THR A 112 -7.49 7.63 -0.89
N VAL A 113 -7.31 7.41 -2.18
CA VAL A 113 -7.00 8.44 -3.16
C VAL A 113 -8.29 8.85 -3.85
N ARG A 114 -8.58 10.16 -3.84
CA ARG A 114 -9.79 10.73 -4.44
C ARG A 114 -9.38 11.61 -5.61
N GLU A 115 -10.01 11.41 -6.76
CA GLU A 115 -9.83 12.34 -7.88
C GLU A 115 -10.46 13.70 -7.56
N PRO A 116 -9.78 14.81 -7.91
CA PRO A 116 -10.34 16.14 -7.81
C PRO A 116 -11.21 16.46 -9.03
N SER A 117 -12.42 15.89 -9.18
CA SER A 117 -13.43 16.48 -10.09
C SER A 117 -14.89 16.06 -9.83
N GLN A 118 -15.80 16.88 -10.38
CA GLN A 118 -17.18 17.19 -9.96
C GLN A 118 -18.28 16.19 -10.35
N SER A 119 -17.96 14.98 -10.85
CA SER A 119 -19.00 14.01 -11.22
C SER A 119 -19.24 12.99 -10.09
N SER A 120 -20.50 12.64 -9.87
CA SER A 120 -20.98 11.80 -8.77
C SER A 120 -20.52 10.34 -8.82
N GLN A 121 -19.69 9.93 -9.79
CA GLN A 121 -19.05 8.62 -9.84
C GLN A 121 -17.61 8.72 -9.36
N LYS A 122 -17.45 8.89 -8.03
CA LYS A 122 -16.15 8.96 -7.37
C LYS A 122 -15.38 7.65 -7.57
N ARG A 123 -14.43 7.63 -8.50
CA ARG A 123 -13.40 6.59 -8.51
C ARG A 123 -12.48 6.83 -7.31
N HIS A 124 -12.53 5.89 -6.37
CA HIS A 124 -11.67 5.87 -5.20
C HIS A 124 -10.55 4.86 -5.45
N GLY A 125 -9.31 5.34 -5.47
CA GLY A 125 -8.13 4.48 -5.41
C GLY A 125 -7.73 4.18 -3.97
N LEU A 126 -6.85 3.20 -3.79
CA LEU A 126 -6.16 2.93 -2.53
C LEU A 126 -4.66 2.87 -2.78
N GLY A 127 -3.87 3.49 -1.90
CA GLY A 127 -2.42 3.52 -2.05
C GLY A 127 -1.68 3.54 -0.73
N LEU A 128 -0.43 3.07 -0.77
CA LEU A 128 0.52 3.14 0.33
C LEU A 128 1.59 4.18 -0.01
N PHE A 129 1.77 5.16 0.88
CA PHE A 129 2.63 6.32 0.64
C PHE A 129 3.63 6.46 1.79
N TYR A 130 4.91 6.34 1.46
CA TYR A 130 5.96 6.29 2.47
C TYR A 130 6.07 7.57 3.31
N TRP A 131 5.85 8.76 2.75
CA TRP A 131 5.94 9.97 3.60
C TRP A 131 4.67 10.22 4.42
N LEU A 132 3.53 9.67 4.01
CA LEU A 132 2.27 9.88 4.74
C LEU A 132 2.18 9.03 6.01
N HIS A 133 2.71 7.79 6.00
CA HIS A 133 2.68 6.95 7.21
C HIS A 133 3.53 7.51 8.37
N LEU A 134 4.45 8.43 8.09
CA LEU A 134 5.25 9.12 9.11
C LEU A 134 4.52 10.33 9.73
N ALA A 135 3.39 10.74 9.15
CA ALA A 135 2.60 11.84 9.66
C ALA A 135 1.56 11.32 10.67
N ASN A 136 1.55 11.91 11.86
CA ASN A 136 0.51 11.63 12.85
C ASN A 136 -0.77 12.39 12.55
N HIS A 137 -1.89 11.85 13.01
CA HIS A 137 -3.18 12.52 12.96
C HIS A 137 -3.22 13.73 13.92
N SER A 138 -3.87 14.80 13.48
CA SER A 138 -4.27 15.94 14.31
C SER A 138 -5.65 16.42 13.85
N CYS A 139 -6.53 16.77 14.79
CA CYS A 139 -7.81 17.40 14.46
C CYS A 139 -7.65 18.83 13.91
N TRP A 140 -6.45 19.41 14.05
CA TRP A 140 -6.07 20.73 13.55
C TRP A 140 -4.81 20.56 12.70
N PRO A 141 -4.92 20.02 11.48
CA PRO A 141 -3.76 19.70 10.66
C PRO A 141 -3.08 20.98 10.18
N ASN A 142 -1.75 20.97 10.14
CA ASN A 142 -0.92 22.04 9.58
C ASN A 142 -0.35 21.68 8.20
N ALA A 143 -0.70 20.51 7.66
CA ALA A 143 -0.25 20.02 6.36
C ALA A 143 -1.38 19.26 5.65
N PHE A 144 -1.42 19.37 4.32
CA PHE A 144 -2.38 18.69 3.46
C PHE A 144 -1.64 17.93 2.36
N PHE A 145 -2.19 16.77 1.99
CA PHE A 145 -1.64 15.92 0.95
C PHE A 145 -2.61 15.87 -0.22
N GLN A 146 -2.12 16.11 -1.43
CA GLN A 146 -2.93 16.08 -2.65
C GLN A 146 -2.34 15.08 -3.63
N SER A 147 -3.17 14.24 -4.25
CA SER A 147 -2.71 13.43 -5.38
C SER A 147 -2.73 14.26 -6.66
N SER A 148 -1.62 14.28 -7.41
CA SER A 148 -1.59 14.83 -8.77
C SER A 148 -1.37 13.71 -9.79
N ARG A 149 -2.14 13.71 -10.89
CA ARG A 149 -1.79 12.95 -12.09
C ARG A 149 -0.60 13.63 -12.76
N ASN A 150 0.49 12.90 -13.00
CA ASN A 150 1.54 13.36 -13.90
C ASN A 150 1.02 13.14 -15.33
N GLU A 151 0.73 14.21 -16.07
CA GLU A 151 0.25 14.18 -17.46
C GLU A 151 1.37 13.88 -18.48
N GLN A 152 2.60 13.61 -18.04
CA GLN A 152 3.73 13.29 -18.92
C GLN A 152 3.99 11.78 -18.95
N ALA A 153 3.29 11.07 -19.83
CA ALA A 153 3.70 9.80 -20.44
C ALA A 153 2.70 9.47 -21.58
N GLY A 154 2.74 10.29 -22.63
CA GLY A 154 2.29 9.91 -23.97
C GLY A 154 3.50 9.47 -24.77
#